data_AF-A0A3C0KWL7-F1
#
_entry.id   AF-A0A3C0KWL7-F1
#
_cell.length_a   1.000
_cell.length_b   1.000
_cell.length_c   1.000
_cell.angle_alpha   90.00
_cell.angle_beta   90.00
_cell.angle_gamma   90.00
#
_symmetry.space_group_name_H-M   'P 1'
#
loop_
_entity.id
_entity.type
_entity.pdbx_description
1 polymer ?
#
loop_
_entity_poly.entity_id
_entity_poly.type
_entity_poly.pdbx_seq_one_letter_code
_entity_poly.pdbx_strand_id
1 'polypeptide(L)' 'MDLLLTFIDIFIHLDRHLIWLILHFGVWVYLIVFLVVFCETGLVITPLLPGDSLLFGLGALAAIGDLNVLWLFVL' A
#
# COMPACT_ATOMS: atom_id res chain seq x y z
N MET A 1 -20.79 1.29 -17.23
CA MET A 1 -19.80 0.21 -17.42
C MET A 1 -18.42 0.81 -17.15
N ASP A 2 -18.27 1.44 -15.98
CA ASP A 2 -17.20 2.43 -15.74
C ASP A 2 -16.68 2.35 -14.29
N LEU A 3 -17.54 2.04 -13.32
CA LEU A 3 -17.17 1.94 -11.90
C LEU A 3 -16.09 0.90 -11.61
N LEU A 4 -16.09 -0.23 -12.33
CA LEU A 4 -15.05 -1.26 -12.19
C LEU A 4 -13.69 -0.75 -12.64
N LEU A 5 -13.64 0.00 -13.75
CA LEU A 5 -12.41 0.61 -14.24
C LEU A 5 -11.92 1.71 -13.30
N THR A 6 -12.83 2.51 -12.72
CA THR A 6 -12.48 3.53 -11.73
C THR A 6 -11.92 2.91 -10.45
N PHE A 7 -12.53 1.81 -9.98
CA PHE A 7 -12.02 1.07 -8.82
C PHE A 7 -10.63 0.47 -9.09
N ILE A 8 -10.43 -0.12 -10.27
CA ILE A 8 -9.14 -0.67 -10.69
C ILE A 8 -8.09 0.45 -10.82
N ASP A 9 -8.45 1.62 -11.37
CA ASP A 9 -7.53 2.75 -11.52
C ASP A 9 -7.10 3.32 -10.15
N ILE A 10 -8.05 3.42 -9.20
CA ILE A 10 -7.74 3.79 -7.80
C ILE A 10 -6.83 2.74 -7.15
N PHE A 11 -7.05 1.46 -7.43
CA PHE A 11 -6.23 0.38 -6.88
C PHE A 11 -4.80 0.36 -7.47
N ILE A 12 -4.66 0.71 -8.76
CA ILE A 12 -3.37 0.84 -9.45
C ILE A 12 -2.62 2.09 -8.99
N HIS A 13 -3.33 3.18 -8.66
CA HIS A 13 -2.76 4.43 -8.15
C HIS A 13 -2.89 4.55 -6.62
N LEU A 14 -2.91 3.43 -5.91
CA LEU A 14 -2.97 3.41 -4.45
C LEU A 14 -1.70 4.04 -3.84
N ASP A 15 -0.58 4.03 -4.56
CA ASP A 15 0.68 4.69 -4.18
C ASP A 15 0.49 6.21 -3.96
N ARG A 16 -0.26 6.88 -4.84
CA ARG A 16 -0.57 8.31 -4.71
C ARG A 16 -1.47 8.62 -3.53
N HIS A 17 -2.33 7.67 -3.18
CA HIS A 17 -3.24 7.78 -2.05
C HIS A 17 -2.63 7.26 -0.75
N LEU A 18 -1.43 6.67 -0.78
CA LEU A 18 -0.74 6.12 0.37
C LEU A 18 -0.57 7.16 1.47
N ILE A 19 -0.17 8.39 1.12
CA ILE A 19 0.03 9.48 2.09
C ILE A 19 -1.28 9.79 2.83
N TRP A 20 -2.40 9.83 2.11
CA TRP A 20 -3.71 10.07 2.70
C TRP A 20 -4.17 8.87 3.54
N LEU A 21 -3.92 7.65 3.06
CA LEU A 21 -4.21 6.41 3.76
C LEU A 21 -3.44 6.36 5.10
N ILE A 22 -2.17 6.74 5.10
CA ILE A 22 -1.32 6.76 6.29
C ILE A 22 -1.83 7.74 7.34
N LEU A 23 -2.16 8.96 6.92
CA LEU A 23 -2.68 9.99 7.82
C LEU A 23 -4.02 9.61 8.46
N HIS A 24 -4.84 8.80 7.76
CA HIS A 24 -6.17 8.42 8.23
C HIS A 24 -6.23 7.05 8.92
N PHE A 25 -5.42 6.09 8.48
CA PHE A 25 -5.44 4.70 8.93
C PHE A 25 -4.27 4.35 9.86
N GLY A 26 -3.18 5.14 9.89
CA GLY A 26 -2.04 4.94 10.80
C GLY A 26 -1.51 3.49 10.77
N VAL A 27 -1.65 2.77 11.88
CA VAL A 27 -1.25 1.35 12.01
C VAL A 27 -1.97 0.41 11.04
N TRP A 28 -3.20 0.72 10.63
CA TRP A 28 -3.95 -0.15 9.70
C TRP A 28 -3.35 -0.14 8.29
N VAL A 29 -2.54 0.86 7.95
CA VAL A 29 -1.83 0.87 6.65
C VAL A 29 -0.87 -0.30 6.51
N TYR A 30 -0.20 -0.72 7.58
CA TYR A 30 0.67 -1.90 7.53
C TYR A 30 -0.12 -3.13 7.06
N LEU A 31 -1.27 -3.40 7.66
CA LEU A 31 -2.11 -4.55 7.30
C LEU A 31 -2.62 -4.46 5.85
N ILE A 32 -2.99 -3.26 5.39
CA ILE A 32 -3.41 -3.02 4.00
C ILE A 32 -2.25 -3.31 3.03
N VAL A 33 -1.06 -2.77 3.29
CA VAL A 33 0.11 -3.00 2.43
C VAL A 33 0.54 -4.46 2.45
N PHE A 34 0.48 -5.13 3.60
CA PHE A 34 0.75 -6.57 3.70
C PHE A 34 -0.19 -7.37 2.80
N LEU A 35 -1.48 -7.08 2.85
CA LEU A 35 -2.48 -7.78 2.04
C LEU A 35 -2.30 -7.48 0.55
N VAL A 36 -1.90 -6.26 0.19
CA VAL A 36 -1.57 -5.88 -1.19
C VAL A 36 -0.35 -6.65 -1.71
N VAL A 37 0.75 -6.67 -0.96
CA VAL A 37 1.98 -7.41 -1.31
C VAL A 37 1.71 -8.92 -1.35
N PHE A 38 0.90 -9.44 -0.43
CA PHE A 38 0.47 -10.84 -0.43
C PHE A 38 -0.40 -11.18 -1.65
N CYS A 39 -1.27 -10.27 -2.10
CA CYS A 39 -2.03 -10.45 -3.34
C CYS A 39 -1.12 -10.38 -4.59
N GLU A 40 -0.16 -9.47 -4.62
CA GLU A 40 0.78 -9.31 -5.74
C GLU A 40 1.68 -10.54 -5.92
N THR A 41 2.27 -11.02 -4.82
CA THR A 41 3.25 -12.13 -4.84
C THR A 41 2.59 -13.50 -4.67
N GLY A 42 1.56 -13.61 -3.84
CA GLY A 42 0.95 -14.87 -3.43
C GLY A 42 -0.24 -15.32 -4.27
N LEU A 43 -1.00 -14.40 -4.90
CA LEU A 43 -2.16 -14.79 -5.70
C LEU A 43 -1.81 -15.15 -7.15
N VAL A 44 -0.62 -14.80 -7.66
CA VAL A 44 -0.15 -15.08 -9.06
C VAL A 44 -1.18 -14.70 -10.16
N ILE A 45 -2.18 -13.89 -9.81
CA ILE A 45 -3.33 -13.55 -10.65
C ILE A 45 -3.41 -12.02 -10.84
N THR A 46 -2.76 -11.24 -9.96
CA THR A 46 -2.79 -9.78 -10.01
C THR A 46 -1.39 -9.15 -9.86
N PRO A 47 -0.48 -9.31 -10.85
CA PRO A 47 0.85 -8.68 -10.86
C PRO A 47 0.80 -7.16 -11.16
N LEU A 48 -0.37 -6.52 -11.06
CA LEU A 48 -0.60 -5.11 -11.42
C LEU A 48 -0.76 -4.20 -10.20
N LEU A 49 -0.75 -4.75 -8.98
CA LEU A 49 -0.81 -3.91 -7.78
C LEU A 49 0.56 -3.27 -7.51
N PRO A 50 0.61 -1.99 -7.10
CA PRO A 50 1.87 -1.28 -6.87
C PRO A 50 2.48 -1.57 -5.48
N GLY A 51 2.65 -2.84 -5.08
CA GLY A 51 3.10 -3.22 -3.74
C GLY A 51 4.51 -2.73 -3.40
N ASP A 52 5.45 -2.83 -4.34
CA ASP A 52 6.82 -2.34 -4.18
C ASP A 52 6.87 -0.83 -3.92
N SER A 53 6.11 -0.06 -4.68
CA SER A 53 6.01 1.40 -4.55
C SER A 53 5.38 1.81 -3.21
N LEU A 54 4.39 1.06 -2.72
CA LEU A 54 3.76 1.28 -1.41
C LEU A 54 4.75 1.03 -0.27
N LEU A 55 5.53 -0.06 -0.34
CA LEU A 55 6.60 -0.36 0.62
C LEU A 55 7.67 0.74 0.64
N PHE A 56 8.05 1.24 -0.54
CA PHE A 56 9.04 2.31 -0.65
C PHE A 56 8.52 3.64 -0.08
N GLY A 57 7.28 4.00 -0.39
CA GLY A 57 6.62 5.20 0.14
C GLY A 57 6.46 5.15 1.68
N LEU A 58 6.08 3.98 2.21
CA LEU A 58 6.02 3.74 3.64
C LEU A 58 7.40 3.86 4.30
N GLY A 59 8.44 3.29 3.68
CA GLY A 59 9.81 3.39 4.18
C GLY A 59 10.31 4.84 4.22
N ALA A 60 10.02 5.63 3.19
CA ALA A 60 10.36 7.05 3.13
C ALA A 60 9.63 7.86 4.22
N LEU A 61 8.36 7.56 4.48
CA LEU A 61 7.57 8.24 5.53
C LEU A 61 7.96 7.79 6.95
N ALA A 62 8.31 6.52 7.12
CA ALA A 62 8.84 6.02 8.38
C ALA A 62 10.20 6.66 8.72
N ALA A 63 11.01 7.01 7.70
CA ALA A 63 12.23 7.80 7.87
C ALA A 63 11.97 9.27 8.30
N ILE A 64 10.78 9.81 7.99
CA ILE A 64 10.36 11.17 8.40
C ILE A 64 9.86 11.19 9.87
N GLY A 65 9.64 10.01 10.48
CA GLY A 65 9.34 9.87 11.91
C GLY A 65 7.85 9.77 12.27
N ASP A 66 6.96 9.79 11.26
CA ASP A 66 5.51 9.70 11.46
C ASP A 66 5.04 8.23 11.62
N LEU A 67 5.86 7.26 11.18
CA LEU A 67 5.59 5.83 11.27
C LEU A 67 6.72 5.07 11.95
N ASN A 68 6.36 4.09 12.79
CA ASN A 68 7.31 3.25 13.50
C ASN A 68 7.87 2.15 12.57
N VAL A 69 9.08 2.38 12.04
CA VAL A 69 9.82 1.50 11.10
C VAL A 69 9.84 0.03 11.53
N LEU A 70 9.84 -0.24 12.85
CA LEU A 70 9.85 -1.60 13.39
C LEU A 70 8.65 -2.45 12.95
N TRP A 71 7.46 -1.86 12.80
CA TRP A 71 6.28 -2.57 12.32
C TRP A 71 6.32 -2.83 10.81
N LEU A 72 7.04 -1.99 10.08
CA LEU A 72 7.27 -2.11 8.64
C LEU A 72 8.25 -3.26 8.35
N PHE A 73 9.23 -3.48 9.23
CA PHE A 73 10.24 -4.54 9.09
C PHE A 73 9.74 -5.94 9.49
N VAL A 74 8.64 -6.00 10.24
CA VAL A 74 7.96 -7.26 10.62
C VAL A 74 7.02 -7.75 9.52
N LEU A 75 6.65 -6.86 8.59
CA LEU A 75 5.76 -7.10 7.47
C LEU A 75 6.41 -8.00 6.40
#